data_AF-A0A930J790-F1
#
_entry.id   AF-A0A930J790-F1
#
_cell.length_a   1.000
_cell.length_b   1.000
_cell.length_c   1.000
_cell.angle_alpha   90.00
_cell.angle_beta   90.00
_cell.angle_gamma   90.00
#
_symmetry.space_group_name_H-M   'P 1'
#
loop_
_entity.id
_entity.type
_entity.pdbx_description
1 polymer ?
#
loop_
_entity_poly.entity_id
_entity_poly.type
_entity_poly.pdbx_seq_one_letter_code
_entity_poly.pdbx_strand_id
1 'polypeptide(L)'
;MGFLSKLFGKNDATQSKTGGMEDYMTLVRVYFQAVLATRLGINNLAMLPDLRTYKQTFRVPTLNNKLGPGEKASVRKTMKNIYNVDDNFFDEIDASIKKNCKKMQDIQPYLYQFQGFTQDLMMLVGNLMKFKLRVPGFFKKAIYTMTEKTVNDIYDKNSFSDPGVIKAVMSVRQYNQRLGFSRKWTTDFVYQVVSLAKKEPKPAEEVESK
;
A
#
# COMPACT_ATOMS: atom_id res chain seq x y z
N MET A 1 -19.13 -10.15 -6.93
CA MET A 1 -18.52 -9.30 -7.97
C MET A 1 -17.26 -8.65 -7.40
N GLY A 2 -16.11 -8.85 -8.03
CA GLY A 2 -14.81 -8.49 -7.46
C GLY A 2 -14.46 -7.01 -7.62
N PHE A 3 -13.70 -6.47 -6.66
CA PHE A 3 -13.16 -5.10 -6.60
C PHE A 3 -12.72 -4.53 -7.97
N LEU A 4 -12.01 -5.33 -8.77
CA LEU A 4 -11.47 -4.92 -10.05
C LEU A 4 -12.55 -4.60 -11.12
N SER A 5 -13.78 -5.14 -11.00
CA SER A 5 -14.89 -4.76 -11.89
C SER A 5 -15.45 -3.37 -11.59
N LYS A 6 -15.29 -2.86 -10.35
CA LYS A 6 -15.75 -1.52 -9.92
C LYS A 6 -14.82 -0.39 -10.34
N LEU A 7 -13.56 -0.70 -10.65
CA LEU A 7 -12.59 0.26 -11.17
C LEU A 7 -12.86 0.67 -12.63
N PHE A 8 -13.64 -0.13 -13.36
CA PHE A 8 -13.93 0.06 -14.79
C PHE A 8 -15.43 0.15 -15.14
N GLY A 9 -16.33 0.01 -14.17
CA GLY A 9 -17.78 0.11 -14.40
C GLY A 9 -18.22 1.55 -14.70
N LYS A 10 -18.59 1.81 -15.95
CA LYS A 10 -19.33 3.02 -16.35
C LYS A 10 -20.76 2.94 -15.81
N ASN A 11 -21.19 3.99 -15.12
CA ASN A 11 -22.57 4.37 -14.78
C ASN A 11 -23.45 3.28 -14.13
N ASP A 12 -23.51 3.26 -12.80
CA ASP A 12 -24.81 3.14 -12.14
C ASP A 12 -24.83 3.74 -10.73
N ALA A 13 -25.94 4.39 -10.42
CA ALA A 13 -26.14 5.34 -9.33
C ALA A 13 -26.33 4.70 -7.94
N THR A 14 -25.44 3.80 -7.54
CA THR A 14 -25.33 3.34 -6.14
C THR A 14 -23.90 3.51 -5.66
N GLN A 15 -23.70 4.49 -4.77
CA GLN A 15 -22.42 4.91 -4.21
C GLN A 15 -21.63 3.75 -3.59
N SER A 16 -20.76 3.10 -4.36
CA SER A 16 -19.57 2.46 -3.81
C SER A 16 -18.35 3.10 -4.49
N LYS A 17 -17.70 4.01 -3.77
CA LYS A 17 -16.63 4.87 -4.28
C LYS A 17 -15.47 4.02 -4.77
N THR A 18 -15.30 3.94 -6.09
CA THR A 18 -14.07 3.46 -6.73
C THR A 18 -12.86 4.22 -6.15
N GLY A 19 -11.82 3.50 -5.75
CA GLY A 19 -10.60 4.10 -5.22
C GLY A 19 -10.52 4.15 -3.69
N GLY A 20 -10.96 3.09 -3.01
CA GLY A 20 -10.88 2.93 -1.55
C GLY A 20 -9.52 2.47 -1.03
N MET A 21 -9.40 2.22 0.28
CA MET A 21 -8.14 1.75 0.88
C MET A 21 -7.75 0.34 0.40
N GLU A 22 -8.71 -0.57 0.33
CA GLU A 22 -8.48 -1.95 -0.14
C GLU A 22 -7.96 -1.97 -1.58
N ASP A 23 -8.54 -1.12 -2.42
CA ASP A 23 -8.20 -0.93 -3.82
C ASP A 23 -6.73 -0.49 -3.98
N TYR A 24 -6.34 0.51 -3.20
CA TYR A 24 -4.99 1.03 -3.16
C TYR A 24 -3.98 -0.04 -2.72
N MET A 25 -4.27 -0.75 -1.63
CA MET A 25 -3.39 -1.83 -1.14
C MET A 25 -3.25 -2.97 -2.14
N THR A 26 -4.32 -3.32 -2.84
CA THR A 26 -4.30 -4.32 -3.91
C THR A 26 -3.41 -3.87 -5.06
N LEU A 27 -3.54 -2.63 -5.53
CA LEU A 27 -2.68 -2.10 -6.59
C LEU A 27 -1.21 -2.06 -6.19
N VAL A 28 -0.90 -1.73 -4.93
CA VAL A 28 0.47 -1.83 -4.39
C VAL A 28 0.99 -3.27 -4.48
N ARG A 29 0.22 -4.27 -4.01
CA ARG A 29 0.63 -5.69 -4.10
C ARG A 29 0.83 -6.17 -5.54
N VAL A 30 -0.07 -5.77 -6.45
CA VAL A 30 0.07 -6.06 -7.89
C VAL A 30 1.36 -5.46 -8.43
N TYR A 31 1.68 -4.21 -8.08
CA TYR A 31 2.93 -3.57 -8.53
C TYR A 31 4.16 -4.35 -8.04
N PHE A 32 4.20 -4.74 -6.76
CA PHE A 32 5.28 -5.57 -6.21
C PHE A 32 5.45 -6.88 -7.00
N GLN A 33 4.36 -7.60 -7.24
CA GLN A 33 4.38 -8.85 -8.01
C GLN A 33 4.80 -8.64 -9.47
N ALA A 34 4.40 -7.52 -10.10
CA ALA A 34 4.79 -7.17 -11.45
C ALA A 34 6.30 -6.86 -11.56
N VAL A 35 6.87 -6.19 -10.56
CA VAL A 35 8.32 -5.94 -10.47
C VAL A 35 9.07 -7.24 -10.28
N LEU A 36 8.63 -8.12 -9.37
CA LEU A 36 9.23 -9.45 -9.18
C LEU A 36 9.20 -10.28 -10.46
N ALA A 37 8.06 -10.27 -11.18
CA ALA A 37 7.92 -10.97 -12.45
C ALA A 37 8.93 -10.50 -13.49
N THR A 38 9.05 -9.17 -13.64
CA THR A 38 9.97 -8.54 -14.58
C THR A 38 11.43 -8.86 -14.23
N ARG A 39 11.77 -8.84 -12.94
CA ARG A 39 13.15 -9.00 -12.45
C ARG A 39 13.65 -10.43 -12.54
N LEU A 40 12.80 -11.38 -12.14
CA LEU A 40 13.18 -12.78 -12.00
C LEU A 40 12.75 -13.63 -13.20
N GLY A 41 12.12 -13.02 -14.21
CA GLY A 41 11.65 -13.73 -15.40
C GLY A 41 10.52 -14.73 -15.09
N ILE A 42 9.64 -14.40 -14.15
CA ILE A 42 8.52 -15.28 -13.78
C ILE A 42 7.50 -15.27 -14.92
N ASN A 43 7.24 -16.45 -15.49
CA ASN A 43 6.20 -16.64 -16.51
C ASN A 43 4.98 -17.40 -15.98
N ASN A 44 5.08 -17.97 -14.77
CA ASN A 44 3.98 -18.69 -14.13
C ASN A 44 3.12 -17.77 -13.25
N LEU A 45 1.91 -17.45 -13.72
CA LEU A 45 0.94 -16.63 -12.98
C LEU A 45 0.48 -17.23 -11.64
N ALA A 46 0.61 -18.55 -11.43
CA ALA A 46 0.26 -19.17 -10.16
C ALA A 46 1.16 -18.68 -8.99
N MET A 47 2.37 -18.21 -9.29
CA MET A 47 3.29 -17.67 -8.28
C MET A 47 2.95 -16.23 -7.86
N LEU A 48 2.06 -15.56 -8.60
CA LEU A 48 1.76 -14.13 -8.46
C LEU A 48 0.24 -13.91 -8.49
N PRO A 49 -0.48 -14.27 -7.41
CA PRO A 49 -1.94 -14.34 -7.41
C PRO A 49 -2.63 -12.99 -7.61
N ASP A 50 -2.11 -11.90 -7.01
CA ASP A 50 -2.68 -10.56 -7.21
C ASP A 50 -2.47 -10.10 -8.65
N LEU A 51 -1.27 -10.30 -9.20
CA LEU A 51 -0.92 -10.00 -10.59
C LEU A 51 -1.82 -10.77 -11.57
N ARG A 52 -2.03 -12.06 -11.31
CA ARG A 52 -2.94 -12.91 -12.11
C ARG A 52 -4.35 -12.35 -12.12
N THR A 53 -4.87 -12.03 -10.94
CA THR A 53 -6.24 -11.53 -10.77
C THR A 53 -6.42 -10.17 -11.46
N TYR A 54 -5.43 -9.28 -11.31
CA TYR A 54 -5.38 -7.99 -11.99
C TYR A 54 -5.34 -8.13 -13.51
N LYS A 55 -4.42 -8.96 -14.02
CA LYS A 55 -4.24 -9.20 -15.46
C LYS A 55 -5.50 -9.77 -16.10
N GLN A 56 -6.13 -10.75 -15.46
CA GLN A 56 -7.35 -11.38 -15.96
C GLN A 56 -8.52 -10.40 -15.99
N THR A 57 -8.65 -9.57 -14.94
CA THR A 57 -9.78 -8.65 -14.85
C THR A 57 -9.66 -7.49 -15.82
N PHE A 58 -8.48 -6.87 -15.89
CA PHE A 58 -8.25 -5.71 -16.76
C PHE A 58 -7.77 -6.08 -18.16
N ARG A 59 -7.65 -7.38 -18.46
CA ARG A 59 -7.17 -7.91 -19.74
C ARG A 59 -5.87 -7.24 -20.20
N VAL A 60 -4.96 -7.01 -19.27
CA VAL A 60 -3.68 -6.34 -19.57
C VAL A 60 -2.85 -7.28 -20.46
N PRO A 61 -2.38 -6.86 -21.64
CA PRO A 61 -1.57 -7.70 -22.49
C PRO A 61 -0.19 -7.93 -21.87
N THR A 62 0.41 -9.10 -22.13
CA THR A 62 1.85 -9.27 -21.89
C THR A 62 2.63 -8.42 -22.87
N LEU A 63 3.79 -7.91 -22.45
CA LEU A 63 4.69 -7.19 -23.34
C LEU A 63 5.93 -8.05 -23.56
N ASN A 64 6.32 -8.23 -24.82
CA ASN A 64 7.45 -9.07 -25.22
C ASN A 64 7.37 -10.50 -24.66
N ASN A 65 6.17 -11.09 -24.61
CA ASN A 65 5.89 -12.40 -24.01
C ASN A 65 6.32 -12.56 -22.54
N LYS A 66 6.51 -11.45 -21.82
CA LYS A 66 6.90 -11.44 -20.40
C LYS A 66 5.77 -10.91 -19.52
N LEU A 67 5.64 -11.49 -18.33
CA LEU A 67 4.80 -10.95 -17.26
C LEU A 67 5.54 -9.82 -16.53
N GLY A 68 4.81 -8.78 -16.14
CA GLY A 68 5.31 -7.68 -15.33
C GLY A 68 5.35 -6.34 -16.05
N PRO A 69 5.99 -6.18 -17.24
CA PRO A 69 6.13 -4.86 -17.85
C PRO A 69 4.81 -4.16 -18.16
N GLY A 70 3.83 -4.90 -18.73
CA GLY A 70 2.51 -4.36 -19.05
C GLY A 70 1.72 -4.01 -17.80
N GLU A 71 1.75 -4.89 -16.80
CA GLU A 71 1.06 -4.68 -15.53
C GLU A 71 1.67 -3.54 -14.72
N LYS A 72 2.99 -3.40 -14.69
CA LYS A 72 3.69 -2.24 -14.08
C LYS A 72 3.21 -0.93 -14.68
N ALA A 73 3.19 -0.83 -16.02
CA ALA A 73 2.76 0.38 -16.71
C ALA A 73 1.28 0.69 -16.42
N SER A 74 0.42 -0.32 -16.46
CA SER A 74 -1.01 -0.20 -16.17
C SER A 74 -1.28 0.26 -14.74
N VAL A 75 -0.63 -0.37 -13.74
CA VAL A 75 -0.78 -0.01 -12.33
C VAL A 75 -0.21 1.38 -12.05
N ARG A 76 0.98 1.70 -12.58
CA ARG A 76 1.58 3.04 -12.43
C ARG A 76 0.63 4.12 -12.96
N LYS A 77 0.10 3.96 -14.18
CA LYS A 77 -0.89 4.88 -14.75
C LYS A 77 -2.15 5.01 -13.88
N THR A 78 -2.68 3.88 -13.43
CA THR A 78 -3.89 3.83 -12.60
C THR A 78 -3.69 4.56 -11.27
N MET A 79 -2.60 4.27 -10.57
CA MET A 79 -2.31 4.86 -9.26
C MET A 79 -1.97 6.35 -9.33
N LYS A 80 -1.29 6.80 -10.41
CA LYS A 80 -1.10 8.23 -10.68
C LYS A 80 -2.43 8.94 -10.87
N ASN A 81 -3.33 8.37 -11.68
CA ASN A 81 -4.60 9.01 -12.02
C ASN A 81 -5.59 9.05 -10.85
N ILE A 82 -5.71 7.96 -10.08
CA ILE A 82 -6.73 7.83 -9.03
C ILE A 82 -6.23 8.38 -7.69
N TYR A 83 -4.96 8.15 -7.36
CA TYR A 83 -4.40 8.44 -6.04
C TYR A 83 -3.35 9.53 -6.05
N ASN A 84 -2.96 10.07 -7.21
CA ASN A 84 -1.92 11.08 -7.35
C ASN A 84 -0.58 10.64 -6.73
N VAL A 85 -0.25 9.36 -6.89
CA VAL A 85 1.03 8.77 -6.45
C VAL A 85 2.15 9.25 -7.36
N ASP A 86 3.31 9.58 -6.78
CA ASP A 86 4.47 10.06 -7.52
C ASP A 86 5.32 8.92 -8.13
N ASP A 87 6.13 9.19 -9.16
CA ASP A 87 7.01 8.17 -9.76
C ASP A 87 8.03 7.61 -8.77
N ASN A 88 8.53 8.44 -7.84
CA ASN A 88 9.47 8.01 -6.81
C ASN A 88 8.92 6.88 -5.93
N PHE A 89 7.60 6.82 -5.73
CA PHE A 89 6.96 5.72 -4.99
C PHE A 89 7.26 4.37 -5.62
N PHE A 90 7.18 4.30 -6.95
CA PHE A 90 7.42 3.09 -7.71
C PHE A 90 8.91 2.78 -7.82
N ASP A 91 9.73 3.81 -7.96
CA ASP A 91 11.18 3.65 -8.13
C ASP A 91 11.85 3.10 -6.85
N GLU A 92 11.35 3.48 -5.66
CA GLU A 92 11.80 2.87 -4.40
C GLU A 92 11.38 1.40 -4.27
N ILE A 93 10.17 1.01 -4.72
CA ILE A 93 9.75 -0.40 -4.77
C ILE A 93 10.67 -1.19 -5.73
N ASP A 94 10.93 -0.63 -6.91
CA ASP A 94 11.82 -1.22 -7.91
C ASP A 94 13.24 -1.41 -7.36
N ALA A 95 13.76 -0.43 -6.62
CA ALA A 95 15.07 -0.47 -6.00
C ALA A 95 15.14 -1.47 -4.83
N SER A 96 14.11 -1.49 -3.98
CA SER A 96 13.97 -2.43 -2.87
C SER A 96 13.97 -3.88 -3.36
N ILE A 97 13.12 -4.20 -4.34
CA ILE A 97 13.06 -5.54 -4.92
C ILE A 97 14.37 -5.89 -5.63
N LYS A 98 14.97 -4.95 -6.37
CA LYS A 98 16.28 -5.15 -7.01
C LYS A 98 17.35 -5.56 -6.00
N LYS A 99 17.36 -4.93 -4.82
CA LYS A 99 18.35 -5.19 -3.77
C LYS A 99 18.10 -6.54 -3.11
N ASN A 100 16.85 -6.86 -2.80
CA ASN A 100 16.50 -7.96 -1.90
C ASN A 100 16.10 -9.28 -2.58
N CYS A 101 15.67 -9.25 -3.84
CA CYS A 101 15.17 -10.42 -4.55
C CYS A 101 16.06 -10.71 -5.76
N LYS A 102 16.99 -11.65 -5.61
CA LYS A 102 17.93 -12.08 -6.67
C LYS A 102 17.52 -13.40 -7.30
N LYS A 103 16.79 -14.24 -6.56
CA LYS A 103 16.31 -15.56 -6.97
C LYS A 103 14.89 -15.80 -6.49
N MET A 104 14.23 -16.82 -7.02
CA MET A 104 12.82 -17.14 -6.72
C MET A 104 12.56 -17.39 -5.23
N GLN A 105 13.54 -17.96 -4.51
CA GLN A 105 13.44 -18.27 -3.09
C GLN A 105 13.37 -17.01 -2.20
N ASP A 106 13.80 -15.85 -2.72
CA ASP A 106 13.77 -14.60 -1.98
C ASP A 106 12.38 -13.95 -1.99
N ILE A 107 11.49 -14.36 -2.91
CA ILE A 107 10.18 -13.75 -3.14
C ILE A 107 9.30 -13.84 -1.89
N GLN A 108 9.07 -15.06 -1.39
CA GLN A 108 8.14 -15.28 -0.28
C GLN A 108 8.62 -14.59 1.02
N PRO A 109 9.90 -14.71 1.44
CA PRO A 109 10.41 -13.99 2.59
C PRO A 109 10.29 -12.47 2.44
N TYR A 110 10.55 -11.92 1.25
CA TYR A 110 10.45 -10.48 1.00
C TYR A 110 9.00 -9.98 1.06
N LEU A 111 8.05 -10.70 0.43
CA LEU A 111 6.63 -10.34 0.49
C LEU A 111 6.07 -10.45 1.90
N TYR A 112 6.48 -11.46 2.68
CA TYR A 112 6.10 -11.59 4.08
C TYR A 112 6.60 -10.42 4.94
N GLN A 113 7.84 -9.98 4.73
CA GLN A 113 8.38 -8.80 5.42
C GLN A 113 7.65 -7.51 5.04
N PHE A 114 7.32 -7.34 3.76
CA PHE A 114 6.53 -6.19 3.32
C PHE A 114 5.13 -6.21 3.96
N GLN A 115 4.48 -7.38 4.01
CA GLN A 115 3.19 -7.53 4.67
C GLN A 115 3.29 -7.16 6.16
N GLY A 116 4.26 -7.73 6.89
CA GLY A 116 4.51 -7.42 8.30
C GLY A 116 4.79 -5.93 8.54
N PHE A 117 5.62 -5.32 7.69
CA PHE A 117 5.88 -3.87 7.71
C PHE A 117 4.58 -3.07 7.57
N THR A 118 3.76 -3.37 6.56
CA THR A 118 2.50 -2.62 6.36
C THR A 118 1.53 -2.82 7.52
N GLN A 119 1.41 -4.03 8.07
CA GLN A 119 0.52 -4.32 9.18
C GLN A 119 0.92 -3.56 10.45
N ASP A 120 2.18 -3.66 10.87
CA ASP A 120 2.67 -3.00 12.07
C ASP A 120 2.66 -1.47 11.89
N LEU A 121 3.00 -0.97 10.70
CA LEU A 121 2.92 0.45 10.38
C LEU A 121 1.48 0.97 10.49
N MET A 122 0.49 0.26 9.95
CA MET A 122 -0.92 0.67 10.05
C MET A 122 -1.45 0.61 11.48
N MET A 123 -1.03 -0.40 12.26
CA MET A 123 -1.36 -0.48 13.69
C MET A 123 -0.77 0.72 14.46
N LEU A 124 0.50 1.05 14.22
CA LEU A 124 1.15 2.21 14.85
C LEU A 124 0.48 3.51 14.45
N VAL A 125 0.11 3.66 13.18
CA VAL A 125 -0.66 4.82 12.71
C VAL A 125 -1.99 4.90 13.43
N GLY A 126 -2.73 3.80 13.55
CA GLY A 126 -3.98 3.75 14.31
C GLY A 126 -3.81 4.18 15.76
N ASN A 127 -2.77 3.70 16.44
CA ASN A 127 -2.51 4.00 17.85
C ASN A 127 -1.97 5.43 18.06
N LEU A 128 -0.96 5.84 17.31
CA LEU A 128 -0.26 7.12 17.47
C LEU A 128 -0.98 8.29 16.80
N MET A 129 -1.87 8.02 15.83
CA MET A 129 -2.69 9.03 15.16
C MET A 129 -4.14 9.07 15.62
N LYS A 130 -4.57 8.29 16.62
CA LYS A 130 -5.96 8.27 17.14
C LYS A 130 -6.60 9.66 17.30
N PHE A 131 -5.88 10.61 17.91
CA PHE A 131 -6.33 12.00 18.06
C PHE A 131 -6.17 12.84 16.78
N LYS A 132 -5.12 12.56 16.00
CA LYS A 132 -4.75 13.25 14.74
C LYS A 132 -5.72 12.92 13.59
N LEU A 133 -6.37 11.76 13.64
CA LEU A 133 -7.41 11.34 12.69
C LEU A 133 -8.71 12.15 12.82
N ARG A 134 -8.92 12.85 13.96
CA ARG A 134 -10.08 13.73 14.18
C ARG A 134 -10.02 15.04 13.40
N VAL A 135 -8.85 15.41 12.87
CA VAL A 135 -8.71 16.60 12.02
C VAL A 135 -9.58 16.42 10.76
N PRO A 136 -10.39 17.39 10.33
CA PRO A 136 -11.21 17.24 9.13
C PRO A 136 -10.38 16.95 7.86
N GLY A 137 -10.91 16.12 6.96
CA GLY A 137 -10.19 15.62 5.77
C GLY A 137 -9.74 16.71 4.78
N PHE A 138 -10.34 17.90 4.83
CA PHE A 138 -9.96 19.02 3.97
C PHE A 138 -8.65 19.71 4.40
N PHE A 139 -8.16 19.50 5.63
CA PHE A 139 -6.86 19.98 6.09
C PHE A 139 -5.70 19.07 5.66
N LYS A 140 -5.56 18.85 4.35
CA LYS A 140 -4.55 17.95 3.76
C LYS A 140 -3.13 18.19 4.28
N LYS A 141 -2.70 19.45 4.34
CA LYS A 141 -1.36 19.84 4.82
C LYS A 141 -1.15 19.47 6.29
N ALA A 142 -2.14 19.72 7.15
CA ALA A 142 -2.04 19.36 8.56
C ALA A 142 -1.97 17.84 8.76
N ILE A 143 -2.79 17.08 8.02
CA ILE A 143 -2.76 15.61 8.05
C ILE A 143 -1.39 15.11 7.61
N TYR A 144 -0.84 15.66 6.52
CA TYR A 144 0.49 15.30 6.04
C TYR A 144 1.58 15.57 7.09
N THR A 145 1.65 16.77 7.66
CA THR A 145 2.63 17.11 8.70
C THR A 145 2.49 16.22 9.94
N MET A 146 1.27 15.88 10.32
CA MET A 146 1.02 14.96 11.44
C MET A 146 1.46 13.52 11.11
N THR A 147 1.25 13.07 9.87
CA THR A 147 1.72 11.77 9.38
C THR A 147 3.24 11.75 9.39
N GLU A 148 3.89 12.76 8.80
CA GLU A 148 5.36 12.90 8.77
C GLU A 148 5.95 12.86 10.18
N LYS A 149 5.41 13.64 11.11
CA LYS A 149 5.85 13.61 12.51
C LYS A 149 5.71 12.22 13.13
N THR A 150 4.59 11.53 12.86
CA THR A 150 4.36 10.18 13.38
C THR A 150 5.38 9.18 12.81
N VAL A 151 5.67 9.27 11.51
CA VAL A 151 6.68 8.42 10.86
C VAL A 151 8.06 8.71 11.44
N ASN A 152 8.44 9.97 11.64
CA ASN A 152 9.70 10.34 12.28
C ASN A 152 9.79 9.80 13.73
N ASP A 153 8.71 9.91 14.51
CA ASP A 153 8.65 9.33 15.86
C ASP A 153 8.86 7.80 15.82
N ILE A 154 8.25 7.10 14.85
CA ILE A 154 8.45 5.65 14.67
C ILE A 154 9.92 5.32 14.37
N TYR A 155 10.64 6.13 13.60
CA TYR A 155 12.04 5.84 13.27
C TYR A 155 13.03 6.26 14.37
N ASP A 156 12.78 7.35 15.09
CA ASP A 156 13.81 7.98 15.91
C ASP A 156 13.53 7.94 17.42
N LYS A 157 12.25 7.86 17.83
CA LYS A 157 11.90 7.92 19.24
C LYS A 157 12.15 6.57 19.92
N ASN A 158 12.88 6.55 21.03
CA ASN A 158 13.11 5.31 21.80
C ASN A 158 12.22 5.20 23.04
N SER A 159 11.50 6.26 23.41
CA SER A 159 10.62 6.30 24.58
C SER A 159 9.14 6.17 24.18
N PHE A 160 8.67 4.92 24.11
CA PHE A 160 7.24 4.60 24.11
C PHE A 160 6.89 3.92 25.43
N SER A 161 5.72 4.24 25.98
CA SER A 161 5.27 3.69 27.27
C SER A 161 4.47 2.40 27.10
N ASP A 162 3.85 2.20 25.94
CA ASP A 162 3.03 1.03 25.65
C ASP A 162 3.90 -0.11 25.08
N PRO A 163 3.96 -1.29 25.73
CA PRO A 163 4.79 -2.41 25.27
C PRO A 163 4.44 -2.91 23.87
N GLY A 164 3.17 -2.87 23.48
CA GLY A 164 2.71 -3.25 22.14
C GLY A 164 3.22 -2.28 21.08
N VAL A 165 3.19 -0.98 21.36
CA VAL A 165 3.77 0.07 20.52
C VAL A 165 5.28 -0.10 20.40
N ILE A 166 5.99 -0.34 21.51
CA ILE A 166 7.45 -0.59 21.48
C ILE A 166 7.77 -1.74 20.53
N LYS A 167 7.11 -2.89 20.71
CA LYS A 167 7.34 -4.08 19.89
C LYS A 167 7.11 -3.79 18.40
N ALA A 168 5.99 -3.14 18.07
CA ALA A 168 5.66 -2.84 16.69
C ALA A 168 6.61 -1.83 16.06
N VAL A 169 7.06 -0.80 16.80
CA VAL A 169 8.09 0.14 16.33
C VAL A 169 9.38 -0.61 16.00
N MET A 170 9.82 -1.51 16.88
CA MET A 170 11.03 -2.32 16.66
C MET A 170 10.88 -3.22 15.43
N SER A 171 9.72 -3.88 15.27
CA SER A 171 9.42 -4.67 14.08
C SER A 171 9.47 -3.84 12.80
N VAL A 172 8.80 -2.67 12.76
CA VAL A 172 8.80 -1.78 11.59
C VAL A 172 10.22 -1.36 11.21
N ARG A 173 11.04 -0.99 12.20
CA ARG A 173 12.45 -0.65 11.98
C ARG A 173 13.22 -1.84 11.40
N GLN A 174 13.05 -3.03 11.97
CA GLN A 174 13.72 -4.24 11.51
C GLN A 174 13.31 -4.62 10.08
N TYR A 175 12.02 -4.57 9.76
CA TYR A 175 11.55 -4.79 8.39
C TYR A 175 12.15 -3.75 7.44
N ASN A 176 12.16 -2.47 7.81
CA ASN A 176 12.67 -1.42 6.94
C ASN A 176 14.19 -1.47 6.73
N GLN A 177 14.97 -2.05 7.65
CA GLN A 177 16.40 -2.31 7.39
C GLN A 177 16.61 -3.19 6.16
N ARG A 178 15.70 -4.14 5.91
CA ARG A 178 15.73 -5.00 4.74
C ARG A 178 15.01 -4.38 3.55
N LEU A 179 13.78 -3.89 3.74
CA LEU A 179 12.99 -3.29 2.67
C LEU A 179 13.66 -2.01 2.12
N GLY A 180 14.24 -1.18 2.97
CA GLY A 180 15.02 0.00 2.55
C GLY A 180 14.18 1.14 1.98
N PHE A 181 12.92 1.28 2.41
CA PHE A 181 12.10 2.43 2.04
C PHE A 181 12.51 3.68 2.80
N SER A 182 12.47 4.82 2.13
CA SER A 182 12.77 6.11 2.74
C SER A 182 11.67 6.53 3.73
N ARG A 183 12.01 7.46 4.64
CA ARG A 183 11.01 8.10 5.51
C ARG A 183 9.94 8.82 4.68
N LYS A 184 10.34 9.44 3.57
CA LYS A 184 9.42 10.10 2.64
C LYS A 184 8.44 9.10 2.03
N TRP A 185 8.93 7.97 1.51
CA TRP A 185 8.08 6.91 0.96
C TRP A 185 7.10 6.38 2.02
N THR A 186 7.60 6.13 3.23
CA THR A 186 6.76 5.68 4.36
C THR A 186 5.67 6.71 4.69
N THR A 187 6.03 7.99 4.71
CA THR A 187 5.11 9.12 4.98
C THR A 187 4.03 9.22 3.91
N ASP A 188 4.41 9.22 2.63
CA ASP A 188 3.48 9.33 1.51
C ASP A 188 2.53 8.12 1.47
N PHE A 189 3.05 6.91 1.71
CA PHE A 189 2.26 5.69 1.81
C PHE A 189 1.22 5.76 2.93
N VAL A 190 1.64 6.11 4.16
CA VAL A 190 0.73 6.24 5.30
C VAL A 190 -0.29 7.35 5.07
N TYR A 191 0.15 8.50 4.56
CA TYR A 191 -0.73 9.63 4.30
C TYR A 191 -1.83 9.26 3.31
N GLN A 192 -1.48 8.50 2.27
CA GLN A 192 -2.44 8.01 1.29
C GLN A 192 -3.46 7.08 1.94
N VAL A 193 -3.02 6.10 2.73
CA VAL A 193 -3.93 5.19 3.45
C VAL A 193 -4.87 5.94 4.40
N VAL A 194 -4.33 6.85 5.22
CA VAL A 194 -5.12 7.68 6.14
C VAL A 194 -6.13 8.54 5.38
N SER A 195 -5.72 9.12 4.25
CA SER A 195 -6.59 9.96 3.42
C SER A 195 -7.74 9.16 2.81
N LEU A 196 -7.50 7.90 2.45
CA LEU A 196 -8.52 6.99 1.92
C LEU A 196 -9.49 6.54 3.01
N ALA A 197 -8.98 6.10 4.16
CA ALA A 197 -9.79 5.69 5.31
C ALA A 197 -10.75 6.81 5.79
N LYS A 198 -10.35 8.07 5.64
CA LYS A 198 -11.19 9.22 6.01
C LYS A 198 -12.25 9.60 4.97
N LYS A 199 -12.14 9.10 3.73
CA LYS A 199 -13.13 9.33 2.65
C LYS A 199 -14.21 8.25 2.61
N GLU A 200 -13.97 7.12 3.25
CA GLU A 200 -14.94 6.05 3.45
C GLU A 200 -16.01 6.53 4.44
N PRO A 201 -17.31 6.40 4.13
CA PRO A 201 -18.37 6.74 5.09
C PRO A 201 -18.20 5.85 6.32
N LYS A 202 -18.24 6.46 7.51
CA LYS A 202 -18.30 5.67 8.75
C LYS A 202 -19.52 4.74 8.66
N PRO A 203 -19.41 3.46 9.06
CA PRO A 203 -20.60 2.67 9.35
C PRO A 203 -21.47 3.51 10.29
N ALA A 204 -22.77 3.64 9.99
CA ALA A 204 -23.68 4.20 10.96
C ALA A 204 -23.51 3.36 12.24
N GLU A 205 -23.12 4.00 13.34
CA GLU A 205 -23.26 3.40 14.65
C GLU A 205 -24.74 3.02 14.74
N GLU A 206 -25.04 1.71 14.75
CA GLU A 206 -26.37 1.23 15.09
C GLU A 206 -26.69 1.88 16.44
N VAL A 207 -27.62 2.82 16.40
CA VAL A 207 -28.15 3.47 17.58
C VAL A 207 -28.83 2.34 18.34
N GLU A 208 -28.12 1.82 19.34
CA GLU A 208 -28.65 0.86 20.31
C GLU A 208 -29.82 1.58 21.00
N SER A 209 -31.02 1.31 20.50
CA SER A 209 -32.27 1.82 21.05
C SER A 209 -32.42 1.26 22.46
N LYS A 210 -32.38 2.17 23.43
CA LYS A 210 -32.77 1.94 24.82
C LYS A 210 -34.16 1.31 24.93
#